data_AF-A0A5K0W801-F1
#
_entry.id   AF-A0A5K0W801-F1
#
_cell.length_a   1.000
_cell.length_b   1.000
_cell.length_c   1.000
_cell.angle_alpha   90.00
_cell.angle_beta   90.00
_cell.angle_gamma   90.00
#
_symmetry.space_group_name_H-M   'P 1'
#
loop_
_entity.id
_entity.type
_entity.pdbx_description
1 polymer ?
#
loop_
_entity_poly.entity_id
_entity_poly.type
_entity_poly.pdbx_seq_one_letter_code
_entity_poly.pdbx_strand_id
1 'polypeptide(L)'
;ICSLLHQRYKDFSPSLIQGLLKVFLPAKSGEDLDGDKSSRALKKRNTLKLLMELYFVGVTEDTSIFVNIIKDLASMEHLKDRDTTQMHLSLIASFARQGRIFLGLAQSGQDINEE
;
A
#
# COMPACT_ATOMS: atom_id res chain seq x y z
N ILE A 1 -1.53 -18.88 -1.61
CA ILE A 1 -2.42 -19.12 -0.43
C ILE A 1 -3.70 -18.28 -0.53
N CYS A 2 -3.61 -16.95 -0.58
CA CYS A 2 -4.80 -16.07 -0.64
C CYS A 2 -5.78 -16.44 -1.77
N SER A 3 -5.29 -16.75 -2.98
CA SER A 3 -6.14 -17.15 -4.10
C SER A 3 -6.94 -18.43 -3.83
N LEU A 4 -6.33 -19.45 -3.20
CA LEU A 4 -7.02 -20.70 -2.84
C LEU A 4 -8.08 -20.45 -1.76
N LEU A 5 -7.78 -19.62 -0.76
CA LEU A 5 -8.73 -19.28 0.29
C LEU A 5 -9.90 -18.44 -0.27
N HIS A 6 -9.61 -17.50 -1.17
CA HIS A 6 -10.64 -16.72 -1.86
C HIS A 6 -11.58 -17.60 -2.70
N GLN A 7 -11.03 -18.57 -3.44
CA GLN A 7 -11.82 -19.53 -4.22
C GLN A 7 -12.71 -20.43 -3.35
N ARG A 8 -12.29 -20.70 -2.11
CA ARG A 8 -12.99 -21.63 -1.21
C ARG A 8 -13.98 -20.95 -0.26
N TYR A 9 -13.67 -19.74 0.19
CA TYR A 9 -14.39 -19.04 1.25
C TYR A 9 -14.77 -17.62 0.81
N LYS A 10 -16.07 -17.38 0.60
CA LYS A 10 -16.60 -16.11 0.08
C LYS A 10 -16.20 -14.91 0.94
N ASP A 11 -16.17 -15.09 2.27
CA ASP A 11 -15.91 -14.01 3.22
C ASP A 11 -14.41 -13.76 3.48
N PHE A 12 -13.53 -14.56 2.86
CA PHE A 12 -12.09 -14.43 3.05
C PHE A 12 -11.55 -13.09 2.57
N SER A 13 -11.86 -12.70 1.33
CA SER A 13 -11.31 -11.48 0.74
C SER A 13 -11.77 -10.22 1.49
N PRO A 14 -13.08 -10.01 1.77
CA PRO A 14 -13.53 -8.85 2.56
C PRO A 14 -12.82 -8.74 3.92
N SER A 15 -12.69 -9.87 4.63
CA SER A 15 -12.04 -9.92 5.95
C SER A 15 -10.54 -9.60 5.88
N LEU A 16 -9.85 -10.17 4.88
CA LEU A 16 -8.43 -9.92 4.65
C LEU A 16 -8.18 -8.45 4.32
N ILE A 17 -8.91 -7.90 3.35
CA ILE A 17 -8.74 -6.52 2.90
C ILE A 17 -9.02 -5.55 4.05
N GLN A 18 -10.10 -5.75 4.82
CA GLN A 18 -10.38 -4.94 6.00
C GLN A 18 -9.24 -4.99 7.03
N GLY A 19 -8.62 -6.15 7.23
CA GLY A 19 -7.45 -6.30 8.11
C GLY A 19 -6.22 -5.54 7.62
N LEU A 20 -5.92 -5.62 6.33
CA LEU A 20 -4.78 -4.94 5.71
C LEU A 20 -4.95 -3.41 5.74
N LEU A 21 -6.17 -2.90 5.52
CA LEU A 21 -6.45 -1.46 5.51
C LEU A 21 -6.18 -0.79 6.87
N LYS A 22 -6.27 -1.53 7.98
CA LYS A 22 -5.96 -1.00 9.32
C LYS A 22 -4.52 -0.50 9.46
N VAL A 23 -3.60 -0.96 8.62
CA VAL A 23 -2.18 -0.54 8.63
C VAL A 23 -2.01 0.93 8.20
N PHE A 24 -2.97 1.47 7.44
CA PHE A 24 -2.92 2.85 6.96
C PHE A 24 -3.64 3.83 7.87
N LEU A 25 -4.41 3.34 8.84
CA LEU A 25 -5.08 4.20 9.82
C LEU A 25 -4.04 4.87 10.75
N PRO A 26 -4.31 6.11 11.22
CA PRO A 26 -3.48 6.74 12.24
C PRO A 26 -3.39 5.86 13.49
N ALA A 27 -2.18 5.70 14.03
CA ALA A 27 -2.01 5.02 15.31
C ALA A 27 -2.80 5.78 16.39
N LYS A 28 -3.63 5.08 17.16
CA LYS A 28 -4.27 5.67 18.34
C LYS A 28 -3.16 6.08 19.32
N SER A 29 -3.28 7.28 19.85
CA SER A 29 -2.24 8.06 20.54
C SER A 29 -1.72 7.50 21.89
N GLY A 30 -1.75 6.18 22.12
CA GLY A 30 -1.42 5.58 23.42
C GLY A 30 -0.60 4.30 23.42
N GLU A 31 -0.60 3.46 22.37
CA GLU A 31 0.07 2.14 22.40
C GLU A 31 1.41 2.08 21.66
N ASP A 32 1.80 3.16 20.98
CA ASP A 32 2.78 3.10 19.89
C ASP A 32 3.95 4.09 20.05
N LEU A 33 4.22 4.51 21.29
CA LEU A 33 5.32 5.41 21.63
C LEU A 33 6.72 4.75 21.46
N ASP A 34 6.79 3.41 21.45
CA ASP A 34 8.04 2.65 21.31
C ASP A 34 8.20 1.92 19.95
N GLY A 35 7.25 2.08 19.03
CA GLY A 35 7.34 1.47 17.69
C GLY A 35 8.29 2.24 16.78
N ASP A 36 9.42 1.63 16.41
CA ASP A 36 10.38 2.20 15.44
C ASP A 36 9.63 2.70 14.19
N LYS A 37 9.71 4.01 13.91
CA LYS A 37 9.09 4.64 12.73
C LYS A 37 9.45 3.92 11.43
N SER A 38 10.66 3.36 11.35
CA SER A 38 11.13 2.56 10.22
C SER A 38 10.31 1.28 10.06
N SER A 39 10.04 0.57 11.17
CA SER A 39 9.22 -0.65 11.16
C SER A 39 7.79 -0.39 10.65
N ARG A 40 7.19 0.75 11.02
CA ARG A 40 5.86 1.16 10.55
C ARG A 40 5.86 1.51 9.07
N ALA A 41 6.87 2.23 8.60
CA ALA A 41 7.03 2.54 7.18
C ALA A 41 7.20 1.27 6.34
N LEU A 42 8.01 0.31 6.81
CA LEU A 42 8.20 -0.97 6.15
C LEU A 42 6.90 -1.79 6.12
N LYS A 43 6.13 -1.80 7.21
CA LYS A 43 4.82 -2.45 7.28
C LYS A 43 3.86 -1.85 6.25
N LYS A 44 3.71 -0.51 6.19
CA LYS A 44 2.89 0.18 5.18
C LYS A 44 3.32 -0.19 3.75
N ARG A 45 4.64 -0.19 3.48
CA ARG A 45 5.19 -0.55 2.16
C ARG A 45 4.83 -1.98 1.75
N ASN A 46 5.09 -2.94 2.63
CA ASN A 46 4.83 -4.36 2.35
C ASN A 46 3.33 -4.66 2.23
N THR A 47 2.50 -4.00 3.05
CA THR A 47 1.04 -4.09 2.94
C THR A 47 0.54 -3.52 1.61
N LEU A 48 1.05 -2.36 1.16
CA LEU A 48 0.65 -1.77 -0.12
C LEU A 48 1.05 -2.66 -1.30
N LYS A 49 2.26 -3.25 -1.26
CA LYS A 49 2.69 -4.25 -2.25
C LYS A 49 1.76 -5.46 -2.26
N LEU A 50 1.44 -6.02 -1.09
CA LEU A 50 0.54 -7.16 -0.99
C LEU A 50 -0.86 -6.84 -1.53
N LEU A 51 -1.42 -5.68 -1.23
CA LEU A 51 -2.72 -5.25 -1.78
C LEU A 51 -2.70 -5.21 -3.32
N MET A 52 -1.60 -4.74 -3.91
CA MET A 52 -1.42 -4.71 -5.36
C MET A 52 -1.35 -6.11 -5.96
N GLU A 53 -0.58 -7.03 -5.36
CA GLU A 53 -0.54 -8.44 -5.79
C GLU A 53 -1.93 -9.08 -5.71
N LEU A 54 -2.66 -8.84 -4.61
CA LEU A 54 -4.03 -9.34 -4.44
C LEU A 54 -4.99 -8.80 -5.50
N TYR A 55 -4.77 -7.56 -5.95
CA TYR A 55 -5.52 -6.98 -7.07
C TYR A 55 -5.19 -7.67 -8.39
N PHE A 56 -3.90 -7.84 -8.72
CA PHE A 56 -3.49 -8.46 -9.97
C PHE A 56 -3.93 -9.92 -10.11
N VAL A 57 -4.00 -10.67 -8.99
CA VAL A 57 -4.49 -12.07 -9.01
C VAL A 57 -6.00 -12.18 -8.81
N GLY A 58 -6.74 -11.07 -8.80
CA GLY A 58 -8.20 -11.04 -8.71
C GLY A 58 -8.78 -11.45 -7.35
N VAL A 59 -7.97 -11.42 -6.27
CA VAL A 59 -8.52 -11.62 -4.91
C VAL A 59 -9.32 -10.39 -4.47
N THR A 60 -8.94 -9.21 -4.94
CA THR A 60 -9.76 -7.99 -4.87
C THR A 60 -9.79 -7.34 -6.24
N GLU A 61 -10.92 -6.74 -6.61
CA GLU A 61 -11.08 -5.99 -7.87
C GLU A 61 -11.31 -4.50 -7.59
N ASP A 62 -11.29 -4.09 -6.32
CA ASP A 62 -11.60 -2.74 -5.90
C ASP A 62 -10.38 -1.81 -6.01
N THR A 63 -10.29 -1.12 -7.14
CA THR A 63 -9.26 -0.10 -7.38
C THR A 63 -9.34 1.10 -6.43
N SER A 64 -10.51 1.34 -5.82
CA SER A 64 -10.71 2.48 -4.90
C SER A 64 -9.82 2.40 -3.67
N ILE A 65 -9.40 1.19 -3.27
CA ILE A 65 -8.43 0.94 -2.20
C ILE A 65 -7.15 1.75 -2.42
N PHE A 66 -6.56 1.66 -3.62
CA PHE A 66 -5.32 2.37 -3.93
C PHE A 66 -5.54 3.87 -4.01
N VAL A 67 -6.64 4.30 -4.63
CA VAL A 67 -6.99 5.73 -4.73
C VAL A 67 -7.12 6.34 -3.34
N ASN A 68 -7.79 5.67 -2.41
CA ASN A 68 -8.00 6.16 -1.05
C ASN A 68 -6.70 6.22 -0.25
N ILE A 69 -5.84 5.20 -0.35
CA ILE A 69 -4.52 5.20 0.30
C ILE A 69 -3.65 6.33 -0.24
N ILE A 70 -3.57 6.50 -1.56
CA ILE A 70 -2.73 7.54 -2.17
C ILE A 70 -3.26 8.94 -1.82
N LYS A 71 -4.59 9.14 -1.82
CA LYS A 71 -5.20 10.41 -1.38
C LYS A 71 -4.84 10.74 0.08
N ASP A 72 -4.90 9.76 0.97
CA ASP A 72 -4.53 9.92 2.37
C ASP A 72 -3.05 10.27 2.51
N LEU A 73 -2.14 9.49 1.91
CA LEU A 73 -0.70 9.74 1.97
C LEU A 73 -0.30 11.11 1.39
N ALA A 74 -1.01 11.58 0.36
CA ALA A 74 -0.80 12.87 -0.29
C ALA A 74 -1.60 14.03 0.34
N SER A 75 -2.30 13.80 1.44
CA SER A 75 -3.09 14.83 2.11
C SER A 75 -2.22 16.01 2.58
N MET A 76 -2.70 17.23 2.34
CA MET A 76 -2.04 18.47 2.75
C MET A 76 -1.84 18.55 4.28
N GLU A 77 -2.64 17.82 5.06
CA GLU A 77 -2.51 17.75 6.52
C GLU A 77 -1.14 17.20 6.94
N HIS A 78 -0.59 16.25 6.19
CA HIS A 78 0.69 15.61 6.51
C HIS A 78 1.91 16.42 6.06
N LEU A 79 1.74 17.44 5.21
CA LEU A 79 2.83 18.27 4.69
C LEU A 79 3.48 19.19 5.72
N LYS A 80 2.89 19.29 6.92
CA LYS A 80 3.44 20.09 8.02
C LYS A 80 4.62 19.42 8.72
N ASP A 81 4.70 18.09 8.67
CA ASP A 81 5.82 17.33 9.23
C ASP A 81 6.72 16.79 8.12
N ARG A 82 7.97 17.26 8.09
CA ARG A 82 8.93 16.92 7.04
C ARG A 82 9.23 15.42 7.00
N ASP A 83 9.38 14.78 8.15
CA ASP A 83 9.76 13.37 8.21
C ASP A 83 8.60 12.46 7.77
N THR A 84 7.37 12.75 8.21
CA THR A 84 6.17 12.07 7.73
C THR A 84 5.98 12.28 6.23
N THR A 85 6.17 13.50 5.73
CA THR A 85 6.08 13.81 4.30
C THR A 85 7.06 12.98 3.48
N GLN A 86 8.33 12.92 3.88
CA GLN A 86 9.35 12.12 3.18
C GLN A 86 9.01 10.63 3.18
N MET A 87 8.52 10.10 4.30
CA MET A 87 8.08 8.71 4.39
C MET A 87 6.88 8.42 3.47
N HIS A 88 5.88 9.31 3.43
CA HIS A 88 4.71 9.18 2.54
C HIS A 88 5.11 9.24 1.06
N LEU A 89 5.96 10.21 0.68
CA LEU A 89 6.49 10.30 -0.68
C LEU A 89 7.28 9.06 -1.08
N SER A 90 8.07 8.48 -0.16
CA SER A 90 8.77 7.21 -0.39
C SER A 90 7.80 6.04 -0.65
N LEU A 91 6.68 5.98 0.09
CA LEU A 91 5.63 4.98 -0.14
C LEU A 91 4.95 5.16 -1.49
N ILE A 92 4.59 6.40 -1.86
CA ILE A 92 3.97 6.72 -3.15
C ILE A 92 4.93 6.38 -4.31
N ALA A 93 6.21 6.73 -4.20
CA ALA A 93 7.21 6.40 -5.21
C ALA A 93 7.39 4.89 -5.36
N SER A 94 7.42 4.14 -4.25
CA SER A 94 7.48 2.68 -4.27
C SER A 94 6.25 2.06 -4.94
N PHE A 95 5.07 2.60 -4.65
CA PHE A 95 3.82 2.19 -5.29
C PHE A 95 3.85 2.46 -6.80
N ALA A 96 4.26 3.66 -7.22
CA ALA A 96 4.31 4.02 -8.63
C ALA A 96 5.29 3.15 -9.44
N ARG A 97 6.43 2.77 -8.83
CA ARG A 97 7.41 1.87 -9.45
C ARG A 97 6.86 0.46 -9.62
N GLN A 98 6.19 -0.08 -8.61
CA GLN A 98 5.63 -1.44 -8.65
C GLN A 98 4.39 -1.51 -9.54
N GLY A 99 3.49 -0.53 -9.42
CA GLY A 99 2.25 -0.43 -10.18
C GLY A 99 2.43 0.26 -11.53
N ARG A 100 3.65 0.35 -12.07
CA ARG A 100 3.95 1.16 -13.26
C ARG A 100 3.03 0.85 -14.43
N ILE A 101 2.88 -0.45 -14.74
CA ILE A 101 2.02 -0.95 -15.81
C ILE A 101 0.55 -0.62 -15.50
N PHE A 102 0.12 -0.88 -14.26
CA PHE A 102 -1.24 -0.58 -13.80
C PHE A 102 -1.59 0.92 -13.90
N LEU A 103 -0.61 1.79 -13.68
CA LEU A 103 -0.77 3.25 -13.75
C LEU A 103 -0.55 3.84 -15.15
N GLY A 104 -0.16 3.03 -16.14
CA GLY A 104 0.16 3.49 -17.49
C GLY A 104 1.39 4.40 -17.57
N LEU A 105 2.33 4.30 -16.63
CA LEU A 105 3.53 5.13 -16.59
C LEU A 105 4.57 4.63 -17.60
N ALA A 106 5.12 5.55 -18.41
CA ALA A 106 6.15 5.22 -19.41
C ALA A 106 7.37 4.55 -18.77
N GLN A 107 7.98 3.57 -19.45
CA GLN A 107 9.25 2.96 -19.03
C GLN A 107 10.37 4.01 -19.09
N SER A 108 11.10 4.20 -17.99
CA SER A 108 12.33 4.99 -17.99
C SER A 108 13.40 4.10 -18.59
N GLY A 109 14.18 4.63 -19.54
CA GLY A 109 15.14 3.84 -20.33
C GLY A 109 16.23 3.08 -19.53
N GLN A 110 16.28 3.20 -18.21
CA GLN A 110 17.16 2.40 -17.35
C GLN A 110 16.58 1.02 -16.96
N ASP A 111 15.28 0.78 -17.16
CA ASP A 111 14.62 -0.48 -16.74
C ASP A 111 14.54 -1.53 -17.87
N ILE A 112 15.16 -1.28 -19.03
CA ILE A 112 15.09 -2.17 -20.21
C ILE A 112 16.04 -3.39 -20.06
N ASN A 113 16.90 -3.43 -19.04
CA ASN A 113 18.01 -4.38 -18.97
C ASN A 113 17.95 -5.41 -17.82
N GLU A 114 16.83 -5.50 -17.10
CA GLU A 114 16.61 -6.53 -16.07
C GLU A 114 15.31 -7.29 -16.37
N GLU A 115 15.39 -8.21 -17.33
CA GLU A 115 14.41 -9.30 -17.52
C GLU A 115 15.13 -10.65 -17.47
#